data_AF-A0AAD6U493-F1
#
_entry.id   AF-A0AAD6U493-F1
#
_cell.length_a   1.000
_cell.length_b   1.000
_cell.length_c   1.000
_cell.angle_alpha   90.00
_cell.angle_beta   90.00
_cell.angle_gamma   90.00
#
_symmetry.space_group_name_H-M   'P 1'
#
loop_
_entity.id
_entity.type
_entity.pdbx_description
1 polymer ?
#
loop_
_entity_poly.entity_id
_entity_poly.type
_entity_poly.pdbx_seq_one_letter_code
_entity_poly.pdbx_strand_id
1 'polypeptide(L)'
;MPWDTIQLNDGREIPSLGFGTWKMGNGDGPITQVDQAISVGFSHIDTAQLYKNEAEAGIAIRQSGLERKEIWITTKYSGTDGLDIQTSIRNSLKYVRLRVSRALRLP
;
A
#
# COMPACT_ATOMS: atom_id res chain seq x y z
N MET A 1 -4.48 8.37 -14.69
CA MET A 1 -3.40 8.80 -13.77
C MET A 1 -2.35 9.55 -14.60
N PRO A 2 -1.93 10.76 -14.19
CA PRO A 2 -1.22 11.69 -15.07
C PRO A 2 0.30 11.48 -15.17
N TRP A 3 0.87 10.54 -14.41
CA TRP A 3 2.32 10.30 -14.41
C TRP A 3 2.69 9.00 -15.12
N ASP A 4 3.83 9.02 -15.78
CA ASP A 4 4.40 7.89 -16.49
C ASP A 4 4.78 6.74 -15.53
N THR A 5 4.96 5.55 -16.09
CA THR A 5 5.49 4.39 -15.38
C THR A 5 6.98 4.22 -15.64
N ILE A 6 7.66 3.52 -14.71
CA ILE A 6 9.05 3.09 -14.84
C ILE A 6 9.06 1.57 -14.89
N GLN A 7 9.78 1.00 -15.84
CA GLN A 7 9.97 -0.45 -15.90
C GLN A 7 11.02 -0.90 -14.86
N LEU A 8 10.65 -1.84 -14.01
CA LEU A 8 11.54 -2.50 -13.06
C LEU A 8 12.33 -3.62 -13.75
N ASN A 9 13.42 -4.07 -13.11
CA ASN A 9 14.29 -5.14 -13.64
C ASN A 9 13.62 -6.53 -13.73
N ASP A 10 12.42 -6.68 -13.17
CA ASP A 10 11.58 -7.87 -13.28
C ASP A 10 10.46 -7.74 -14.33
N GLY A 11 10.49 -6.67 -15.12
CA GLY A 11 9.55 -6.38 -16.20
C GLY A 11 8.23 -5.76 -15.76
N ARG A 12 7.97 -5.59 -14.45
CA ARG A 12 6.78 -4.89 -13.97
C ARG A 12 6.90 -3.38 -14.15
N GLU A 13 5.77 -2.71 -14.32
CA GLU A 13 5.71 -1.25 -14.41
C GLU A 13 5.21 -0.64 -13.11
N ILE A 14 5.97 0.29 -12.54
CA ILE A 14 5.61 1.03 -11.33
C ILE A 14 5.27 2.49 -11.70
N PRO A 15 4.22 3.12 -11.12
CA PRO A 15 4.01 4.54 -11.31
C PRO A 15 5.20 5.35 -10.77
N SER A 16 5.72 6.27 -11.58
CA SER A 16 6.94 7.05 -11.30
C SER A 16 6.83 7.93 -10.05
N LEU A 17 5.61 8.35 -9.69
CA LEU A 17 5.33 9.13 -8.50
C LEU A 17 4.46 8.35 -7.52
N GLY A 18 4.90 8.29 -6.25
CA GLY A 18 4.19 7.64 -5.15
C GLY A 18 3.81 8.62 -4.03
N PHE A 19 2.70 8.35 -3.36
CA PHE A 19 2.23 9.08 -2.19
C PHE A 19 2.60 8.32 -0.92
N GLY A 20 3.49 8.90 -0.11
CA GLY A 20 3.96 8.28 1.13
C GLY A 20 3.10 8.65 2.35
N THR A 21 2.77 7.66 3.19
CA THR A 21 1.89 7.87 4.36
C THR A 21 2.62 8.14 5.68
N TRP A 22 3.94 8.38 5.64
CA TRP A 22 4.73 8.63 6.86
C TRP A 22 4.27 9.90 7.58
N LYS A 23 4.22 9.85 8.92
CA LYS A 23 3.82 10.95 9.82
C LYS A 23 2.38 11.48 9.67
N MET A 24 1.50 10.78 8.94
CA MET A 24 0.08 11.17 8.85
C MET A 24 -0.72 10.90 10.15
N GLY A 25 -0.14 10.16 11.09
CA GLY A 25 -0.85 9.69 12.29
C GLY A 25 -1.77 8.51 11.97
N ASN A 26 -2.86 8.39 12.73
CA ASN A 26 -3.85 7.32 12.64
C ASN A 26 -5.28 7.90 12.71
N GLY A 27 -6.30 7.04 12.56
CA GLY A 27 -7.70 7.45 12.53
C GLY A 27 -8.12 8.03 11.17
N ASP A 28 -9.06 8.96 11.16
CA ASP A 28 -9.68 9.43 9.90
C ASP A 28 -8.73 10.29 9.04
N GLY A 29 -7.74 10.94 9.64
CA GLY A 29 -6.80 11.83 8.94
C GLY A 29 -6.06 11.16 7.77
N PRO A 30 -5.31 10.05 8.01
CA PRO A 30 -4.65 9.31 6.93
C PRO A 30 -5.62 8.79 5.87
N ILE A 31 -6.85 8.41 6.24
CA ILE A 31 -7.87 7.96 5.27
C ILE A 31 -8.18 9.11 4.31
N THR A 32 -8.51 10.30 4.82
CA THR A 32 -8.80 11.48 4.00
C THR A 32 -7.60 11.90 3.14
N GLN A 33 -6.39 11.85 3.67
CA GLN A 33 -5.19 12.25 2.92
C GLN A 33 -4.87 11.30 1.77
N VAL A 34 -5.02 9.98 1.98
CA VAL A 34 -4.85 8.98 0.91
C VAL A 34 -5.96 9.09 -0.13
N ASP A 35 -7.21 9.31 0.29
CA ASP A 35 -8.34 9.53 -0.62
C ASP A 35 -8.14 10.79 -1.50
N GLN A 36 -7.68 11.89 -0.91
CA GLN A 36 -7.32 13.11 -1.65
C GLN A 36 -6.20 12.85 -2.65
N ALA A 37 -5.17 12.10 -2.27
CA ALA A 37 -4.08 11.73 -3.18
C ALA A 37 -4.63 10.95 -4.38
N ILE A 38 -5.46 9.93 -4.14
CA ILE A 38 -6.07 9.14 -5.22
C ILE A 38 -6.93 10.04 -6.12
N SER A 39 -7.71 10.95 -5.52
CA SER A 39 -8.59 11.89 -6.24
C SER A 39 -7.86 12.83 -7.19
N VAL A 40 -6.60 13.20 -6.87
CA VAL A 40 -5.76 14.03 -7.75
C VAL A 40 -4.87 13.21 -8.68
N GLY A 41 -5.02 11.87 -8.67
CA GLY A 41 -4.45 10.97 -9.66
C GLY A 41 -3.42 9.97 -9.15
N PHE A 42 -3.08 9.93 -7.84
CA PHE A 42 -2.14 8.97 -7.25
C PHE A 42 -2.62 7.52 -7.37
N SER A 43 -1.86 6.71 -8.12
CA SER A 43 -2.05 5.25 -8.21
C SER A 43 -0.95 4.46 -7.52
N HIS A 44 0.02 5.12 -6.88
CA HIS A 44 1.05 4.45 -6.11
C HIS A 44 1.00 4.95 -4.67
N ILE A 45 0.58 4.09 -3.74
CA ILE A 45 0.51 4.38 -2.31
C ILE A 45 1.65 3.65 -1.59
N ASP A 46 2.50 4.40 -0.91
CA ASP A 46 3.60 3.90 -0.10
C ASP A 46 3.28 4.03 1.39
N THR A 47 3.23 2.90 2.08
CA THR A 47 3.03 2.80 3.53
C THR A 47 4.12 1.92 4.15
N ALA A 48 4.04 1.65 5.45
CA ALA A 48 4.90 0.70 6.14
C ALA A 48 4.26 0.28 7.47
N GLN A 49 4.64 -0.89 7.96
CA GLN A 49 4.24 -1.36 9.30
C GLN A 49 4.60 -0.37 10.40
N LEU A 50 5.80 0.22 10.33
CA LEU A 50 6.29 1.19 11.31
C LEU A 50 5.47 2.49 11.31
N TYR A 51 4.76 2.79 10.23
CA TYR A 51 3.96 4.02 10.12
C TYR A 51 2.65 3.91 10.89
N LYS A 52 2.25 2.67 11.25
CA LYS A 52 1.04 2.36 12.04
C LYS A 52 -0.26 2.90 11.44
N ASN A 53 -0.31 3.02 10.11
CA ASN A 53 -1.47 3.50 9.36
C ASN A 53 -1.79 2.70 8.08
N GLU A 54 -1.31 1.46 8.00
CA GLU A 54 -1.60 0.56 6.86
C GLU A 54 -3.11 0.27 6.73
N ALA A 55 -3.83 0.20 7.85
CA ALA A 55 -5.26 -0.09 7.88
C ALA A 55 -6.06 1.08 7.28
N GLU A 56 -5.71 2.30 7.64
CA GLU A 56 -6.27 3.54 7.13
C GLU A 56 -6.02 3.69 5.62
N ALA A 57 -4.79 3.44 5.16
CA ALA A 57 -4.48 3.40 3.73
C ALA A 57 -5.34 2.35 3.00
N GLY A 58 -5.47 1.14 3.56
CA GLY A 58 -6.32 0.08 3.02
C GLY A 58 -7.81 0.45 2.97
N ILE A 59 -8.31 1.26 3.91
CA ILE A 59 -9.68 1.78 3.89
C ILE A 59 -9.86 2.74 2.72
N ALA A 60 -9.01 3.75 2.59
CA ALA A 60 -9.08 4.75 1.51
C ALA A 60 -8.98 4.09 0.12
N ILE A 61 -8.02 3.18 -0.06
CA ILE A 61 -7.85 2.43 -1.32
C ILE A 61 -9.14 1.68 -1.68
N ARG A 62 -9.77 1.00 -0.73
CA ARG A 62 -11.02 0.27 -0.99
C ARG A 62 -12.19 1.20 -1.31
N GLN A 63 -12.26 2.36 -0.65
CA GLN A 63 -13.33 3.35 -0.84
C GLN A 63 -13.18 4.10 -2.17
N SER A 64 -11.97 4.21 -2.71
CA SER A 64 -11.70 4.89 -3.99
C SER A 64 -12.43 4.27 -5.20
N GLY A 65 -12.82 3.00 -5.10
CA GLY A 65 -13.48 2.28 -6.20
C GLY A 65 -12.54 1.82 -7.33
N LEU A 66 -11.23 2.12 -7.26
CA LEU A 66 -10.26 1.64 -8.23
C LEU A 66 -10.17 0.11 -8.23
N GLU A 67 -10.05 -0.48 -9.41
CA GLU A 67 -9.74 -1.90 -9.56
C GLU A 67 -8.35 -2.18 -9.01
N ARG A 68 -8.13 -3.38 -8.44
CA ARG A 68 -6.83 -3.72 -7.82
C ARG A 68 -5.65 -3.55 -8.78
N LYS A 69 -5.82 -3.80 -10.08
CA LYS A 69 -4.74 -3.64 -11.08
C LYS A 69 -4.39 -2.19 -11.38
N GLU A 70 -5.24 -1.22 -11.01
CA GLU A 70 -5.03 0.20 -11.26
C GLU A 70 -4.19 0.88 -10.16
N ILE A 71 -3.89 0.16 -9.08
CA ILE A 71 -3.16 0.70 -7.93
C ILE A 71 -1.93 -0.15 -7.59
N TRP A 72 -0.80 0.53 -7.42
CA TRP A 72 0.43 0.01 -6.85
C TRP A 72 0.46 0.32 -5.35
N ILE A 73 0.76 -0.69 -4.53
CA ILE A 73 0.81 -0.55 -3.08
C ILE A 73 2.14 -1.09 -2.59
N THR A 74 2.92 -0.23 -1.93
CA THR A 74 4.20 -0.59 -1.31
C THR A 74 4.04 -0.56 0.21
N THR A 75 4.44 -1.63 0.89
CA THR A 75 4.58 -1.65 2.36
C THR A 75 5.92 -2.30 2.74
N LYS A 76 6.36 -2.09 3.98
CA LYS A 76 7.71 -2.42 4.45
C LYS A 76 7.64 -3.17 5.78
N TYR A 77 8.39 -4.26 5.86
CA TYR A 77 8.60 -5.00 7.11
C TYR A 77 9.35 -4.13 8.11
N SER A 78 8.86 -4.07 9.35
CA SER A 78 9.47 -3.24 10.40
C SER A 78 10.61 -3.95 11.15
N GLY A 79 10.49 -5.26 11.39
CA GLY A 79 11.39 -6.00 12.27
C GLY A 79 11.32 -5.61 13.75
N THR A 80 10.36 -4.77 14.16
CA THR A 80 10.32 -4.19 15.51
C THR A 80 9.32 -4.83 16.46
N ASP A 81 8.38 -5.62 15.96
CA ASP A 81 7.30 -6.23 16.74
C ASP A 81 7.61 -7.66 17.24
N GLY A 82 8.81 -8.16 16.95
CA GLY A 82 9.24 -9.50 17.32
C GLY A 82 8.54 -10.62 16.53
N LEU A 83 7.79 -10.29 15.48
CA LEU A 83 7.13 -11.26 14.62
C LEU A 83 8.06 -11.75 13.52
N ASP A 84 7.88 -13.01 13.13
CA ASP A 84 8.53 -13.56 11.95
C ASP A 84 8.06 -12.84 10.67
N ILE A 85 8.89 -12.90 9.62
CA ILE A 85 8.63 -12.20 8.36
C ILE A 85 7.29 -12.65 7.74
N GLN A 86 6.97 -13.95 7.77
CA GLN A 86 5.73 -14.43 7.15
C GLN A 86 4.50 -13.89 7.87
N THR A 87 4.49 -13.95 9.20
CA THR A 87 3.39 -13.42 10.02
C THR A 87 3.25 -11.92 9.82
N SER A 88 4.36 -11.19 9.76
CA SER A 88 4.38 -9.75 9.52
C SER A 88 3.79 -9.38 8.16
N ILE A 89 4.21 -10.07 7.09
CA ILE A 89 3.64 -9.88 5.75
C ILE A 89 2.14 -10.20 5.74
N ARG A 90 1.72 -11.30 6.37
CA ARG A 90 0.30 -11.68 6.48
C ARG A 90 -0.53 -10.61 7.20
N ASN A 91 0.03 -9.95 8.21
CA ASN A 91 -0.64 -8.86 8.92
C ASN A 91 -0.79 -7.63 8.02
N SER A 92 0.29 -7.19 7.36
CA SER A 92 0.24 -6.07 6.40
C SER A 92 -0.81 -6.32 5.32
N LEU A 93 -0.86 -7.52 4.73
CA LEU A 93 -1.87 -7.88 3.73
C LEU A 93 -3.30 -7.74 4.24
N LYS A 94 -3.57 -8.11 5.49
CA LYS A 94 -4.88 -7.90 6.12
C LYS A 94 -5.17 -6.40 6.27
N TYR A 95 -4.20 -5.60 6.73
CA TYR A 95 -4.39 -4.17 6.95
C TYR A 95 -4.63 -3.40 5.66
N VAL A 96 -3.81 -3.62 4.63
CA VAL A 96 -4.04 -3.01 3.30
C VAL A 96 -5.19 -3.67 2.51
N ARG A 97 -5.92 -4.61 3.15
CA ARG A 97 -7.10 -5.31 2.61
C ARG A 97 -6.84 -6.04 1.29
N LEU A 98 -5.64 -6.59 1.11
CA LEU A 98 -5.24 -7.35 -0.05
C LEU A 98 -5.29 -8.86 0.20
N ARG A 99 -5.63 -9.61 -0.84
CA ARG A 99 -5.41 -11.05 -0.90
C ARG A 99 -4.21 -11.33 -1.79
N VAL A 100 -3.29 -12.15 -1.32
CA VAL A 100 -2.23 -12.69 -2.18
C VAL A 100 -2.85 -13.81 -3.03
N SER A 101 -2.61 -13.79 -4.33
CA SER A 101 -3.02 -14.90 -5.19
C SER A 101 -2.35 -16.20 -4.74
N ARG A 102 -3.02 -17.34 -4.97
CA ARG A 102 -2.55 -18.65 -4.49
C ARG A 102 -1.12 -19.01 -4.91
N ALA A 103 -0.59 -18.35 -5.95
CA ALA A 103 0.72 -18.57 -6.56
C ALA A 103 1.92 -18.07 -5.72
N LEU A 104 1.68 -17.24 -4.69
CA LEU A 104 2.73 -16.66 -3.84
C LEU A 104 2.69 -17.22 -2.40
N ARG A 105 2.14 -18.44 -2.21
CA ARG A 105 2.37 -19.15 -0.95
C ARG A 105 3.85 -19.48 -0.87
N LEU A 106 4.56 -18.74 -0.02
CA LEU A 106 5.86 -19.17 0.47
C LEU A 106 5.67 -20.56 1.10
N PRO A 107 6.64 -21.48 0.89
CA PRO A 107 6.56 -22.84 1.42
C PRO A 107 6.36 -22.88 2.94
#